data_AF-A0A534WPP3-F1
#
_entry.id   AF-A0A534WPP3-F1
#
_cell.length_a   1.000
_cell.length_b   1.000
_cell.length_c   1.000
_cell.angle_alpha   90.00
_cell.angle_beta   90.00
_cell.angle_gamma   90.00
#
_symmetry.space_group_name_H-M   'P 1'
#
loop_
_entity.id
_entity.type
_entity.pdbx_description
1 polymer ?
#
loop_
_entity_poly.entity_id
_entity_poly.type
_entity_poly.pdbx_seq_one_letter_code
_entity_poly.pdbx_strand_id
1 'polypeptide(L)'
;GTYRFEQKPVEAVSGVPDMRTSPVALVLEAAKRLGNPSAAKPWLEERATEKLNRSPEVEREMFALKTFWPGEAVTPLATGGRSIGEVLARVKPAELPLLQYLCMAGLLTTLSSVPKVQAPAPSVDDDKGKAFTAQEQAARAALFAERDRLKDASHYLVLGVPRSASATDVKAAWLAAAKRFHSDAFSGLDIGSARRIAEDLFTRVNEANSVLSDANRRAEYDVYLDRKAKGLPTDVGAILRAEGMFQRGEILFKSGRWEDAEGQFREAISLNHTEAEFHAFLGMAMFKRSGKPEEALPHVHKALEMDPRLHSGTIFLSQIYQAQGEVERAQSLLRKAIERDPDFAEAKDELRRLRSPAAEQAKGGFLSRLLKK
;
A
#
# COMPACT_ATOMS: atom_id res chain seq x y z
N GLY A 1 -31.16 25.10 -15.57
CA GLY A 1 -30.94 25.26 -17.02
C GLY A 1 -31.87 24.32 -17.75
N THR A 2 -32.30 24.67 -18.95
CA THR A 2 -33.07 23.79 -19.83
C THR A 2 -32.11 22.82 -20.51
N TYR A 3 -32.31 21.52 -20.31
CA TYR A 3 -31.52 20.49 -20.98
C TYR A 3 -32.23 20.08 -22.27
N ARG A 4 -31.45 19.83 -23.32
CA ARG A 4 -31.93 19.27 -24.59
C ARG A 4 -31.14 18.00 -24.87
N PHE A 5 -31.85 16.90 -25.08
CA PHE A 5 -31.24 15.64 -25.51
C PHE A 5 -31.08 15.69 -27.03
N GLU A 6 -29.85 15.48 -27.49
CA GLU A 6 -29.54 15.38 -28.91
C GLU A 6 -29.18 13.92 -29.22
N GLN A 7 -30.01 13.25 -30.02
CA GLN A 7 -29.81 11.86 -30.39
C GLN A 7 -28.67 11.76 -31.41
N LYS A 8 -27.63 10.97 -31.11
CA LYS A 8 -26.51 10.73 -32.04
C LYS A 8 -26.67 9.38 -32.75
N PRO A 9 -26.17 9.24 -34.00
CA PRO A 9 -26.15 7.96 -34.71
C PRO A 9 -25.32 6.91 -33.97
N VAL A 10 -25.67 5.63 -34.07
CA VAL A 10 -24.99 4.52 -33.37
C VAL A 10 -23.50 4.46 -33.72
N GLU A 11 -23.13 4.83 -34.94
CA GLU A 11 -21.76 4.86 -35.45
C GLU A 11 -20.93 5.98 -34.81
N ALA A 12 -21.58 7.05 -34.32
CA ALA A 12 -20.91 8.12 -33.58
C ALA A 12 -20.65 7.74 -32.11
N VAL A 13 -21.29 6.69 -31.61
CA VAL A 13 -21.17 6.19 -30.23
C VAL A 13 -20.39 4.87 -30.17
N SER A 14 -20.19 4.18 -31.29
CA SER A 14 -19.50 2.88 -31.38
C SER A 14 -18.01 2.91 -31.02
N GLY A 15 -17.38 4.10 -31.04
CA GLY A 15 -16.02 4.32 -30.53
C GLY A 15 -15.95 4.75 -29.05
N VAL A 16 -17.10 4.92 -28.40
CA VAL A 16 -17.18 5.20 -26.96
C VAL A 16 -17.22 3.85 -26.25
N PRO A 17 -16.22 3.53 -25.40
CA PRO A 17 -16.21 2.26 -24.68
C PRO A 17 -17.55 2.09 -23.95
N ASP A 18 -18.13 0.89 -24.03
CA ASP A 18 -19.31 0.49 -23.25
C ASP A 18 -18.92 0.45 -21.78
N MET A 19 -18.88 1.62 -21.16
CA MET A 19 -18.59 1.77 -19.75
C MET A 19 -19.91 1.55 -19.03
N ARG A 20 -19.95 0.53 -18.18
CA ARG A 20 -20.78 0.55 -16.98
C ARG A 20 -20.30 1.73 -16.11
N THR A 21 -20.65 2.96 -16.47
CA THR A 21 -19.97 4.16 -15.99
C THR A 21 -20.47 4.50 -14.59
N SER A 22 -19.65 4.18 -13.61
CA SER A 22 -19.67 4.88 -12.32
C SER A 22 -19.68 6.40 -12.57
N PRO A 23 -20.51 7.21 -11.88
CA PRO A 23 -20.54 8.66 -12.05
C PRO A 23 -19.16 9.33 -11.98
N VAL A 24 -18.24 8.75 -11.22
CA VAL A 24 -16.84 9.19 -11.13
C VAL A 24 -16.13 9.07 -12.48
N ALA A 25 -16.28 7.96 -13.20
CA ALA A 25 -15.63 7.74 -14.48
C ALA A 25 -16.10 8.74 -15.56
N LEU A 26 -17.38 9.14 -15.54
CA LEU A 26 -17.89 10.18 -16.43
C LEU A 26 -17.24 11.54 -16.16
N VAL A 27 -17.07 11.89 -14.87
CA VAL A 27 -16.42 13.14 -14.47
C VAL A 27 -14.94 13.13 -14.85
N LEU A 28 -14.23 12.01 -14.67
CA LEU A 28 -12.83 11.86 -15.06
C LEU A 28 -12.62 11.99 -16.57
N GLU A 29 -13.52 11.41 -17.35
CA GLU A 29 -13.46 11.50 -18.81
C GLU A 29 -13.80 12.92 -19.30
N ALA A 30 -14.79 13.57 -18.67
CA ALA A 30 -15.11 14.96 -18.97
C ALA A 30 -13.94 15.90 -18.64
N ALA A 31 -13.29 15.71 -17.49
CA ALA A 31 -12.10 16.47 -17.11
C ALA A 31 -10.96 16.29 -18.13
N LYS A 32 -10.78 15.08 -18.67
CA LYS A 32 -9.72 14.75 -19.62
C LYS A 32 -10.01 15.28 -21.03
N ARG A 33 -11.25 15.19 -21.50
CA ARG A 33 -11.64 15.58 -22.86
C ARG A 33 -11.97 17.06 -23.01
N LEU A 34 -12.62 17.64 -22.00
CA LEU A 34 -13.19 18.99 -22.05
C LEU A 34 -12.44 19.98 -21.15
N GLY A 35 -11.50 19.48 -20.35
CA GLY A 35 -10.73 20.27 -19.41
C GLY A 35 -9.82 21.29 -20.08
N ASN A 36 -9.81 22.51 -19.55
CA ASN A 36 -8.90 23.57 -19.98
C ASN A 36 -8.14 24.13 -18.77
N PRO A 37 -6.83 23.87 -18.62
CA PRO A 37 -6.02 24.37 -17.51
C PRO A 37 -6.10 25.89 -17.29
N SER A 38 -6.09 26.68 -18.36
CA SER A 38 -6.12 28.14 -18.30
C SER A 38 -7.47 28.67 -17.83
N ALA A 39 -8.56 27.94 -18.08
CA ALA A 39 -9.90 28.26 -17.58
C ALA A 39 -10.14 27.70 -16.17
N ALA A 40 -9.53 26.56 -15.83
CA ALA A 40 -9.66 25.91 -14.53
C ALA A 40 -8.99 26.71 -13.41
N LYS A 41 -7.82 27.30 -13.70
CA LYS A 41 -7.03 28.04 -12.72
C LYS A 41 -7.79 29.18 -12.02
N PRO A 42 -8.39 30.17 -12.72
CA PRO A 42 -9.10 31.26 -12.05
C PRO A 42 -10.31 30.76 -11.24
N TRP A 43 -11.02 29.74 -11.74
CA TRP A 43 -12.15 29.13 -11.02
C TRP A 43 -11.73 28.50 -9.68
N LEU A 44 -10.55 27.86 -9.66
CA LEU A 44 -9.97 27.24 -8.46
C LEU A 44 -9.40 28.30 -7.50
N GLU A 45 -8.80 29.37 -8.02
CA GLU A 45 -8.25 30.48 -7.22
C GLU A 45 -9.35 31.23 -6.45
N GLU A 46 -10.51 31.45 -7.07
CA GLU A 46 -11.70 32.02 -6.39
C GLU A 46 -12.16 31.20 -5.18
N ARG A 47 -11.81 29.91 -5.15
CA ARG A 47 -12.26 28.92 -4.15
C ARG A 47 -11.11 28.42 -3.29
N ALA A 48 -9.95 29.10 -3.33
CA ALA A 48 -8.71 28.63 -2.72
C ALA A 48 -8.82 28.31 -1.21
N THR A 49 -9.78 28.90 -0.50
CA THR A 49 -10.03 28.69 0.93
C THR A 49 -10.93 27.48 1.23
N GLU A 50 -11.67 26.97 0.24
CA GLU A 50 -12.55 25.81 0.41
C GLU A 50 -11.73 24.56 0.75
N LYS A 51 -12.17 23.81 1.77
CA LYS A 51 -11.49 22.60 2.23
C LYS A 51 -12.01 21.38 1.48
N LEU A 52 -11.10 20.46 1.17
CA LEU A 52 -11.34 19.27 0.38
C LEU A 52 -11.31 18.01 1.24
N ASN A 53 -12.30 17.15 1.01
CA ASN A 53 -12.26 15.74 1.40
C ASN A 53 -12.83 14.87 0.27
N ARG A 54 -12.29 13.66 0.13
CA ARG A 54 -12.77 12.67 -0.84
C ARG A 54 -14.13 12.14 -0.43
N SER A 55 -15.06 12.08 -1.38
CA SER A 55 -16.32 11.38 -1.16
C SER A 55 -16.08 9.86 -1.14
N PRO A 56 -16.99 9.06 -0.53
CA PRO A 56 -16.91 7.60 -0.58
C PRO A 56 -16.85 7.04 -2.00
N GLU A 57 -17.45 7.73 -2.97
CA GLU A 57 -17.44 7.37 -4.39
C GLU A 57 -16.03 7.49 -4.97
N VAL A 58 -15.31 8.58 -4.66
CA VAL A 58 -13.91 8.74 -5.07
C VAL A 58 -13.01 7.70 -4.42
N GLU A 59 -13.25 7.37 -3.14
CA GLU A 59 -12.48 6.34 -2.43
C GLU A 59 -12.67 4.95 -3.07
N ARG A 60 -13.91 4.58 -3.42
CA ARG A 60 -14.21 3.28 -4.08
C ARG A 60 -13.62 3.17 -5.49
N GLU A 61 -13.49 4.29 -6.20
CA GLU A 61 -13.10 4.34 -7.62
C GLU A 61 -11.64 4.77 -7.83
N MET A 62 -10.81 4.65 -6.79
CA MET A 62 -9.42 5.10 -6.85
C MET A 62 -8.57 4.35 -7.88
N PHE A 63 -8.96 3.11 -8.22
CA PHE A 63 -8.36 2.35 -9.32
C PHE A 63 -8.66 3.01 -10.67
N ALA A 64 -9.94 3.30 -10.96
CA ALA A 64 -10.34 3.96 -12.20
C ALA A 64 -9.62 5.31 -12.35
N LEU A 65 -9.52 6.07 -11.26
CA LEU A 65 -8.83 7.36 -11.26
C LEU A 65 -7.37 7.26 -11.72
N LYS A 66 -6.62 6.29 -11.19
CA LYS A 66 -5.25 6.00 -11.61
C LYS A 66 -5.14 5.56 -13.06
N THR A 67 -6.17 4.92 -13.60
CA THR A 67 -6.23 4.52 -15.02
C THR A 67 -6.43 5.72 -15.95
N PHE A 68 -7.38 6.62 -15.64
CA PHE A 68 -7.66 7.79 -16.48
C PHE A 68 -6.59 8.88 -16.37
N TRP A 69 -6.03 9.05 -15.17
CA TRP A 69 -5.07 10.08 -14.79
C TRP A 69 -3.84 9.45 -14.10
N PRO A 70 -2.97 8.77 -14.85
CA PRO A 70 -1.82 8.08 -14.27
C PRO A 70 -0.82 9.06 -13.68
N GLY A 71 -0.46 8.85 -12.41
CA GLY A 71 0.53 9.65 -11.69
C GLY A 71 0.06 11.04 -11.26
N GLU A 72 -1.26 11.28 -11.25
CA GLU A 72 -1.83 12.55 -10.81
C GLU A 72 -1.58 12.83 -9.32
N ALA A 73 -1.40 14.11 -8.98
CA ALA A 73 -1.17 14.56 -7.61
C ALA A 73 -2.43 15.09 -6.90
N VAL A 74 -3.55 15.27 -7.59
CA VAL A 74 -4.78 15.87 -7.04
C VAL A 74 -5.37 15.02 -5.93
N THR A 75 -5.67 13.74 -6.18
CA THR A 75 -6.44 12.94 -5.20
C THR A 75 -5.68 12.53 -3.95
N PRO A 76 -4.35 12.27 -3.98
CA PRO A 76 -3.57 12.09 -2.76
C PRO A 76 -3.51 13.36 -1.90
N LEU A 77 -3.64 14.54 -2.52
CA LEU A 77 -3.61 15.83 -1.82
C LEU A 77 -5.00 16.29 -1.36
N ALA A 78 -6.08 15.86 -2.01
CA ALA A 78 -7.46 16.28 -1.75
C ALA A 78 -8.12 15.54 -0.57
N THR A 79 -7.38 15.34 0.52
CA THR A 79 -7.82 14.66 1.75
C THR A 79 -7.27 15.35 2.99
N GLY A 80 -7.83 15.06 4.16
CA GLY A 80 -7.37 15.61 5.44
C GLY A 80 -7.64 17.10 5.60
N GLY A 81 -8.69 17.62 4.94
CA GLY A 81 -9.11 19.02 5.10
C GLY A 81 -8.14 20.06 4.53
N ARG A 82 -7.32 19.70 3.54
CA ARG A 82 -6.49 20.67 2.80
C ARG A 82 -7.36 21.60 1.96
N SER A 83 -6.94 22.85 1.80
CA SER A 83 -7.68 23.81 0.97
C SER A 83 -7.37 23.63 -0.51
N ILE A 84 -8.27 24.09 -1.39
CA ILE A 84 -8.04 24.12 -2.83
C ILE A 84 -6.73 24.85 -3.16
N GLY A 85 -6.41 25.95 -2.48
CA GLY A 85 -5.16 26.69 -2.66
C GLY A 85 -3.91 25.87 -2.31
N GLU A 86 -3.96 25.08 -1.22
CA GLU A 86 -2.85 24.20 -0.82
C GLU A 86 -2.60 23.08 -1.84
N VAL A 87 -3.66 22.56 -2.45
CA VAL A 87 -3.57 21.57 -3.53
C VAL A 87 -3.07 22.23 -4.81
N LEU A 88 -3.63 23.39 -5.18
CA LEU A 88 -3.28 24.16 -6.37
C LEU A 88 -1.78 24.48 -6.44
N ALA A 89 -1.15 24.77 -5.29
CA ALA A 89 0.28 25.04 -5.20
C ALA A 89 1.19 23.83 -5.49
N ARG A 90 0.64 22.61 -5.55
CA ARG A 90 1.39 21.35 -5.60
C ARG A 90 1.03 20.47 -6.80
N VAL A 91 0.03 20.84 -7.57
CA VAL A 91 -0.44 20.09 -8.75
C VAL A 91 0.01 20.77 -10.05
N LYS A 92 0.21 19.97 -11.10
CA LYS A 92 0.65 20.49 -12.40
C LYS A 92 -0.51 21.19 -13.12
N PRO A 93 -0.25 22.14 -14.02
CA PRO A 93 -1.29 22.78 -14.83
C PRO A 93 -2.21 21.78 -15.56
N ALA A 94 -1.64 20.67 -16.05
CA ALA A 94 -2.40 19.62 -16.73
C ALA A 94 -3.46 18.94 -15.84
N GLU A 95 -3.30 19.00 -14.51
CA GLU A 95 -4.17 18.35 -13.52
C GLU A 95 -5.25 19.30 -12.97
N LEU A 96 -5.20 20.59 -13.32
CA LEU A 96 -6.20 21.57 -12.86
C LEU A 96 -7.62 21.22 -13.30
N PRO A 97 -7.86 20.73 -14.53
CA PRO A 97 -9.18 20.30 -14.91
C PRO A 97 -9.69 19.11 -14.08
N LEU A 98 -8.82 18.18 -13.68
CA LEU A 98 -9.20 17.08 -12.79
C LEU A 98 -9.71 17.61 -11.46
N LEU A 99 -8.96 18.50 -10.81
CA LEU A 99 -9.35 19.13 -9.55
C LEU A 99 -10.67 19.91 -9.70
N GLN A 100 -10.79 20.74 -10.74
CA GLN A 100 -12.00 21.53 -11.00
C GLN A 100 -13.24 20.66 -11.16
N TYR A 101 -13.18 19.63 -12.01
CA TYR A 101 -14.34 18.78 -12.30
C TYR A 101 -14.76 17.93 -11.10
N LEU A 102 -13.80 17.43 -10.31
CA LEU A 102 -14.10 16.71 -9.07
C LEU A 102 -14.78 17.61 -8.03
N CYS A 103 -14.36 18.88 -7.91
CA CYS A 103 -15.03 19.86 -7.06
C CYS A 103 -16.44 20.20 -7.57
N MET A 104 -16.60 20.47 -8.88
CA MET A 104 -17.89 20.80 -9.48
C MET A 104 -18.92 19.66 -9.36
N ALA A 105 -18.45 18.42 -9.40
CA ALA A 105 -19.30 17.24 -9.25
C ALA A 105 -19.60 16.87 -7.78
N GLY A 106 -19.07 17.61 -6.80
CA GLY A 106 -19.20 17.29 -5.38
C GLY A 106 -18.48 16.01 -4.94
N LEU A 107 -17.60 15.48 -5.80
CA LEU A 107 -16.80 14.28 -5.54
C LEU A 107 -15.60 14.60 -4.63
N LEU A 108 -15.16 15.85 -4.65
CA LEU A 108 -14.45 16.46 -3.54
C LEU A 108 -15.44 17.37 -2.82
N THR A 109 -15.76 17.03 -1.58
CA THR A 109 -16.77 17.75 -0.80
C THR A 109 -16.27 19.16 -0.47
N THR A 110 -17.11 20.15 -0.75
CA THR A 110 -17.00 21.51 -0.22
C THR A 110 -18.17 21.69 0.74
N LEU A 111 -17.90 21.50 2.03
CA LEU A 111 -18.90 21.84 3.03
C LEU A 111 -19.06 23.36 2.99
N SER A 112 -20.21 23.85 2.50
CA SER A 112 -20.75 25.13 2.94
C SER A 112 -21.06 25.03 4.43
N SER A 113 -20.02 25.01 5.26
CA SER A 113 -20.13 25.42 6.64
C SER A 113 -19.81 26.91 6.65
N VAL A 114 -20.80 27.74 7.01
CA VAL A 114 -20.56 29.07 7.56
C VAL A 114 -19.30 29.00 8.42
N PRO A 115 -18.28 29.86 8.20
CA PRO A 115 -17.05 29.78 8.95
C PRO A 115 -17.37 30.09 10.42
N LYS A 116 -17.37 29.07 11.27
CA LYS A 116 -16.81 29.28 12.59
C LYS A 116 -15.33 29.50 12.31
N VAL A 117 -14.88 30.75 12.39
CA VAL A 117 -13.46 31.07 12.48
C VAL A 117 -12.94 30.25 13.66
N GLN A 118 -12.37 29.08 13.36
CA GLN A 118 -11.55 28.39 14.33
C GLN A 118 -10.24 29.16 14.28
N ALA A 119 -10.04 29.99 15.31
CA ALA A 119 -8.75 30.59 15.60
C ALA A 119 -7.65 29.51 15.46
N PRO A 120 -6.41 29.89 15.09
CA PRO A 120 -5.29 28.95 15.11
C PRO A 120 -5.34 28.14 16.39
N ALA A 121 -5.24 26.81 16.24
CA ALA A 121 -5.54 25.88 17.32
C ALA A 121 -4.68 26.20 18.55
N PRO A 122 -5.27 26.29 19.75
CA PRO A 122 -4.50 26.49 20.95
C PRO A 122 -3.56 25.28 21.15
N SER A 123 -2.28 25.51 20.93
CA SER A 123 -1.17 24.67 21.34
C SER A 123 -1.11 24.58 22.87
N VAL A 124 -0.30 23.67 23.40
CA VAL A 124 -0.01 23.65 24.85
C VAL A 124 0.59 25.00 25.30
N ASP A 125 1.23 25.74 24.38
CA ASP A 125 1.72 27.10 24.62
C ASP A 125 0.59 28.13 24.77
N ASP A 126 -0.60 27.89 24.22
CA ASP A 126 -1.77 28.77 24.34
C ASP A 126 -2.55 28.58 25.65
N ASP A 127 -2.20 27.54 26.42
CA ASP A 127 -2.64 27.37 27.80
C ASP A 127 -1.67 28.03 28.80
N LYS A 128 -0.53 28.58 28.35
CA LYS A 128 0.42 29.28 29.23
C LYS A 128 -0.23 30.51 29.84
N GLY A 129 -0.23 30.56 31.18
CA GLY A 129 -0.81 31.67 31.95
C GLY A 129 -2.31 31.54 32.23
N LYS A 130 -2.99 30.49 31.74
CA LYS A 130 -4.37 30.20 32.12
C LYS A 130 -4.43 29.43 33.44
N ALA A 131 -5.26 29.91 34.37
CA ALA A 131 -5.60 29.18 35.58
C ALA A 131 -6.88 28.38 35.33
N PHE A 132 -6.82 27.07 35.55
CA PHE A 132 -7.95 26.15 35.42
C PHE A 132 -8.45 25.76 36.80
N THR A 133 -9.76 25.58 36.96
CA THR A 133 -10.34 25.01 38.17
C THR A 133 -9.85 23.57 38.38
N ALA A 134 -9.98 23.03 39.60
CA ALA A 134 -9.60 21.64 39.89
C ALA A 134 -10.36 20.63 38.99
N GLN A 135 -11.63 20.92 38.68
CA GLN A 135 -12.47 20.09 37.82
C GLN A 135 -11.99 20.14 36.36
N GLU A 136 -11.70 21.33 35.82
CA GLU A 136 -11.15 21.49 34.47
C GLU A 136 -9.77 20.83 34.35
N GLN A 137 -8.92 21.00 35.36
CA GLN A 137 -7.59 20.37 35.39
C GLN A 137 -7.68 18.84 35.40
N ALA A 138 -8.63 18.28 36.15
CA ALA A 138 -8.88 16.83 36.16
C ALA A 138 -9.39 16.33 34.80
N ALA A 139 -10.33 17.05 34.17
CA ALA A 139 -10.85 16.70 32.85
C ALA A 139 -9.75 16.77 31.77
N ARG A 140 -8.91 17.81 31.82
CA ARG A 140 -7.74 17.95 30.94
C ARG A 140 -6.79 16.77 31.14
N ALA A 141 -6.37 16.50 32.38
CA ALA A 141 -5.46 15.40 32.68
C ALA A 141 -5.99 14.04 32.19
N ALA A 142 -7.28 13.77 32.34
CA ALA A 142 -7.91 12.54 31.83
C ALA A 142 -7.84 12.44 30.31
N LEU A 143 -8.10 13.53 29.57
CA LEU A 143 -8.02 13.56 28.10
C LEU A 143 -6.59 13.33 27.60
N PHE A 144 -5.60 13.99 28.21
CA PHE A 144 -4.18 13.79 27.87
C PHE A 144 -3.73 12.35 28.15
N ALA A 145 -4.07 11.80 29.31
CA ALA A 145 -3.74 10.43 29.66
C ALA A 145 -4.36 9.41 28.69
N GLU A 146 -5.61 9.64 28.27
CA GLU A 146 -6.29 8.76 27.33
C GLU A 146 -5.71 8.85 25.92
N ARG A 147 -5.34 10.06 25.46
CA ARG A 147 -4.59 10.24 24.21
C ARG A 147 -3.30 9.43 24.21
N ASP A 148 -2.54 9.52 25.30
CA ASP A 148 -1.25 8.84 25.42
C ASP A 148 -1.43 7.33 25.47
N ARG A 149 -2.42 6.86 26.24
CA ARG A 149 -2.79 5.44 26.30
C ARG A 149 -3.21 4.90 24.93
N LEU A 150 -3.98 5.68 24.16
CA LEU A 150 -4.56 5.21 22.92
C LEU A 150 -3.69 5.48 21.69
N LYS A 151 -2.61 6.26 21.77
CA LYS A 151 -1.80 6.71 20.62
C LYS A 151 -1.58 5.63 19.53
N ASP A 152 -1.08 4.45 19.92
CA ASP A 152 -0.79 3.34 19.00
C ASP A 152 -1.76 2.15 19.18
N ALA A 153 -2.86 2.36 19.89
CA ALA A 153 -3.84 1.33 20.20
C ALA A 153 -4.64 0.91 18.95
N SER A 154 -4.96 -0.38 18.88
CA SER A 154 -5.86 -0.94 17.87
C SER A 154 -7.29 -0.43 18.06
N HIS A 155 -8.15 -0.54 17.03
CA HIS A 155 -9.56 -0.17 17.14
C HIS A 155 -10.28 -0.94 18.26
N TYR A 156 -9.87 -2.19 18.51
CA TYR A 156 -10.37 -2.99 19.62
C TYR A 156 -10.06 -2.36 20.98
N LEU A 157 -8.83 -1.91 21.18
CA LEU A 157 -8.41 -1.23 22.41
C LEU A 157 -9.01 0.17 22.55
N VAL A 158 -9.21 0.89 21.44
CA VAL A 158 -9.89 2.20 21.42
C VAL A 158 -11.33 2.10 21.93
N LEU A 159 -12.07 1.07 21.52
CA LEU A 159 -13.42 0.82 22.02
C LEU A 159 -13.45 0.00 23.32
N GLY A 160 -12.31 -0.56 23.75
CA GLY A 160 -12.23 -1.40 24.94
C GLY A 160 -12.94 -2.75 24.80
N VAL A 161 -13.00 -3.31 23.58
CA VAL A 161 -13.65 -4.60 23.30
C VAL A 161 -12.64 -5.67 22.88
N PRO A 162 -12.85 -6.96 23.22
CA PRO A 162 -12.01 -8.04 22.73
C PRO A 162 -12.24 -8.30 21.23
N ARG A 163 -11.28 -8.96 20.55
CA ARG A 163 -11.42 -9.37 19.13
C ARG A 163 -12.65 -10.25 18.89
N SER A 164 -13.09 -11.01 19.91
CA SER A 164 -14.29 -11.86 19.88
C SER A 164 -15.62 -11.13 20.06
N ALA A 165 -15.62 -9.82 20.30
CA ALA A 165 -16.83 -9.05 20.58
C ALA A 165 -17.83 -9.08 19.41
N SER A 166 -19.12 -9.21 19.70
CA SER A 166 -20.16 -9.13 18.67
C SER A 166 -20.32 -7.70 18.12
N ALA A 167 -20.99 -7.54 16.98
CA ALA A 167 -21.31 -6.21 16.45
C ALA A 167 -22.17 -5.39 17.44
N THR A 168 -23.01 -6.06 18.23
CA THR A 168 -23.81 -5.44 19.30
C THR A 168 -22.92 -4.91 20.41
N ASP A 169 -21.93 -5.68 20.85
CA ASP A 169 -20.97 -5.26 21.88
C ASP A 169 -20.14 -4.07 21.40
N VAL A 170 -19.68 -4.11 20.15
CA VAL A 170 -18.96 -2.99 19.50
C VAL A 170 -19.81 -1.72 19.50
N LYS A 171 -21.08 -1.82 19.11
CA LYS A 171 -22.00 -0.67 19.08
C LYS A 171 -22.25 -0.09 20.48
N ALA A 172 -22.44 -0.95 21.48
CA ALA A 172 -22.61 -0.52 22.87
C ALA A 172 -21.36 0.20 23.41
N ALA A 173 -20.17 -0.37 23.14
CA ALA A 173 -18.89 0.23 23.51
C ALA A 173 -18.64 1.57 22.81
N TRP A 174 -18.96 1.66 21.52
CA TRP A 174 -18.91 2.91 20.76
C TRP A 174 -19.82 3.99 21.35
N LEU A 175 -21.08 3.68 21.68
CA LEU A 175 -22.00 4.64 22.30
C LEU A 175 -21.45 5.19 23.63
N ALA A 176 -20.88 4.31 24.47
CA ALA A 176 -20.27 4.71 25.73
C ALA A 176 -19.03 5.61 25.50
N ALA A 177 -18.17 5.26 24.56
CA ALA A 177 -16.97 6.02 24.24
C ALA A 177 -17.30 7.36 23.56
N ALA A 178 -18.25 7.38 22.62
CA ALA A 178 -18.73 8.58 21.94
C ALA A 178 -19.28 9.58 22.95
N LYS A 179 -20.11 9.13 23.91
CA LYS A 179 -20.63 9.99 24.98
C LYS A 179 -19.52 10.60 25.84
N ARG A 180 -18.43 9.86 26.10
CA ARG A 180 -17.30 10.32 26.92
C ARG A 180 -16.48 11.43 26.26
N PHE A 181 -16.35 11.40 24.93
CA PHE A 181 -15.52 12.35 24.17
C PHE A 181 -16.31 13.41 23.40
N HIS A 182 -17.63 13.32 23.38
CA HIS A 182 -18.49 14.32 22.76
C HIS A 182 -18.33 15.69 23.44
N SER A 183 -18.54 16.78 22.69
CA SER A 183 -18.43 18.15 23.20
C SER A 183 -19.30 18.41 24.42
N ASP A 184 -20.48 17.79 24.47
CA ASP A 184 -21.46 17.98 25.53
C ASP A 184 -20.98 17.45 26.89
N ALA A 185 -20.05 16.48 26.88
CA ALA A 185 -19.45 15.96 28.11
C ALA A 185 -18.60 17.02 28.84
N PHE A 186 -18.22 18.09 28.14
CA PHE A 186 -17.40 19.19 28.65
C PHE A 186 -18.15 20.53 28.62
N SER A 187 -19.47 20.50 28.48
CA SER A 187 -20.29 21.71 28.50
C SER A 187 -20.12 22.44 29.83
N GLY A 188 -19.82 23.74 29.77
CA GLY A 188 -19.57 24.57 30.96
C GLY A 188 -18.14 24.49 31.53
N LEU A 189 -17.22 23.73 30.91
CA LEU A 189 -15.81 23.68 31.31
C LEU A 189 -14.92 24.40 30.27
N ASP A 190 -13.99 25.24 30.73
CA ASP A 190 -12.85 25.68 29.90
C ASP A 190 -11.72 24.65 30.00
N ILE A 191 -11.64 23.77 29.02
CA ILE A 191 -10.61 22.73 28.93
C ILE A 191 -9.42 23.14 28.03
N GLY A 192 -9.40 24.39 27.53
CA GLY A 192 -8.30 24.91 26.72
C GLY A 192 -7.90 23.99 25.55
N SER A 193 -6.59 23.75 25.39
CA SER A 193 -6.05 22.87 24.35
C SER A 193 -6.56 21.42 24.40
N ALA A 194 -7.07 20.94 25.55
CA ALA A 194 -7.60 19.59 25.67
C ALA A 194 -8.90 19.38 24.88
N ARG A 195 -9.60 20.46 24.47
CA ARG A 195 -10.76 20.34 23.58
C ARG A 195 -10.42 19.65 22.26
N ARG A 196 -9.26 19.98 21.69
CA ARG A 196 -8.77 19.32 20.48
C ARG A 196 -8.52 17.83 20.71
N ILE A 197 -7.99 17.47 21.89
CA ILE A 197 -7.74 16.07 22.25
C ILE A 197 -9.06 15.30 22.33
N ALA A 198 -10.10 15.88 22.92
CA ALA A 198 -11.43 15.28 22.94
C ALA A 198 -11.98 15.06 21.52
N GLU A 199 -11.83 16.05 20.61
CA GLU A 199 -12.23 15.95 19.20
C GLU A 199 -11.45 14.85 18.44
N ASP A 200 -10.14 14.76 18.64
CA ASP A 200 -9.28 13.74 18.04
C ASP A 200 -9.66 12.33 18.56
N LEU A 201 -9.89 12.18 19.87
CA LEU A 201 -10.34 10.93 20.48
C LEU A 201 -11.72 10.52 20.00
N PHE A 202 -12.66 11.47 19.88
CA PHE A 202 -14.00 11.21 19.35
C PHE A 202 -13.94 10.74 17.89
N THR A 203 -13.11 11.39 17.07
CA THR A 203 -12.87 10.97 15.68
C THR A 203 -12.33 9.54 15.62
N ARG A 204 -11.33 9.23 16.45
CA ARG A 204 -10.72 7.90 16.53
C ARG A 204 -11.71 6.81 16.97
N VAL A 205 -12.60 7.12 17.90
CA VAL A 205 -13.67 6.22 18.35
C VAL A 205 -14.68 5.95 17.23
N ASN A 206 -15.04 6.96 16.44
CA ASN A 206 -15.92 6.79 15.28
C ASN A 206 -15.29 5.95 14.18
N GLU A 207 -14.00 6.17 13.90
CA GLU A 207 -13.23 5.35 12.96
C GLU A 207 -13.21 3.88 13.42
N ALA A 208 -12.87 3.64 14.70
CA ALA A 208 -12.85 2.30 15.27
C ALA A 208 -14.20 1.59 15.14
N ASN A 209 -15.31 2.29 15.40
CA ASN A 209 -16.64 1.74 15.17
C ASN A 209 -16.91 1.44 13.69
N SER A 210 -16.58 2.37 12.79
CA SER A 210 -16.82 2.20 11.35
C SER A 210 -16.10 0.99 10.72
N VAL A 211 -15.00 0.56 11.35
CA VAL A 211 -14.23 -0.64 10.97
C VAL A 211 -14.79 -1.87 11.68
N LEU A 212 -15.01 -1.82 13.00
CA LEU A 212 -15.36 -3.01 13.79
C LEU A 212 -16.85 -3.41 13.72
N SER A 213 -17.74 -2.50 13.32
CA SER A 213 -19.17 -2.79 13.18
C SER A 213 -19.52 -3.50 11.88
N ASP A 214 -18.67 -3.38 10.85
CA ASP A 214 -18.84 -4.03 9.55
C ASP A 214 -18.02 -5.31 9.49
N ALA A 215 -18.65 -6.44 9.14
CA ALA A 215 -18.01 -7.74 9.17
C ALA A 215 -16.83 -7.86 8.19
N ASN A 216 -16.94 -7.26 7.00
CA ASN A 216 -15.90 -7.35 5.98
C ASN A 216 -14.70 -6.47 6.36
N ARG A 217 -14.96 -5.21 6.74
CA ARG A 217 -13.89 -4.29 7.19
C ARG A 217 -13.18 -4.80 8.43
N ARG A 218 -13.91 -5.42 9.35
CA ARG A 218 -13.32 -6.03 10.54
C ARG A 218 -12.40 -7.19 10.18
N ALA A 219 -12.82 -8.07 9.26
CA ALA A 219 -11.99 -9.17 8.79
C ALA A 219 -10.70 -8.66 8.10
N GLU A 220 -10.81 -7.63 7.26
CA GLU A 220 -9.64 -6.98 6.64
C GLU A 220 -8.70 -6.37 7.69
N TYR A 221 -9.26 -5.70 8.70
CA TYR A 221 -8.49 -5.13 9.80
C TYR A 221 -7.79 -6.20 10.66
N ASP A 222 -8.45 -7.34 10.88
CA ASP A 222 -7.87 -8.48 11.58
C ASP A 222 -6.67 -9.06 10.82
N VAL A 223 -6.77 -9.18 9.50
CA VAL A 223 -5.63 -9.55 8.64
C VAL A 223 -4.51 -8.53 8.73
N TYR A 224 -4.83 -7.23 8.71
CA TYR A 224 -3.84 -6.16 8.89
C TYR A 224 -3.09 -6.30 10.22
N LEU A 225 -3.79 -6.52 11.33
CA LEU A 225 -3.19 -6.70 12.65
C LEU A 225 -2.29 -7.93 12.71
N ASP A 226 -2.73 -9.04 12.13
CA ASP A 226 -1.96 -10.28 12.12
C ASP A 226 -0.70 -10.16 11.26
N ARG A 227 -0.79 -9.44 10.12
CA ARG A 227 0.38 -9.10 9.29
C ARG A 227 1.35 -8.19 10.04
N LYS A 228 0.85 -7.12 10.66
CA LYS A 228 1.65 -6.17 11.44
C LYS A 228 2.37 -6.87 12.60
N ALA A 229 1.68 -7.75 13.33
CA ALA A 229 2.27 -8.51 14.44
C ALA A 229 3.41 -9.44 13.99
N LYS A 230 3.34 -9.93 12.74
CA LYS A 230 4.38 -10.76 12.11
C LYS A 230 5.48 -9.94 11.41
N GLY A 231 5.43 -8.60 11.49
CA GLY A 231 6.36 -7.71 10.79
C GLY A 231 6.20 -7.74 9.26
N LEU A 232 5.10 -8.30 8.75
CA LEU A 232 4.84 -8.39 7.32
C LEU A 232 4.41 -7.02 6.78
N PRO A 233 4.76 -6.69 5.52
CA PRO A 233 4.29 -5.47 4.87
C PRO A 233 2.76 -5.38 4.89
N THR A 234 2.22 -4.22 5.27
CA THR A 234 0.77 -3.96 5.33
C THR A 234 0.29 -2.94 4.30
N ASP A 235 1.21 -2.18 3.70
CA ASP A 235 0.87 -1.25 2.62
C ASP A 235 0.64 -2.03 1.32
N VAL A 236 -0.63 -2.18 0.94
CA VAL A 236 -1.05 -2.84 -0.31
C VAL A 236 -0.37 -2.20 -1.52
N GLY A 237 -0.21 -0.88 -1.52
CA GLY A 237 0.49 -0.16 -2.58
C GLY A 237 1.96 -0.54 -2.66
N ALA A 238 2.64 -0.74 -1.52
CA ALA A 238 4.02 -1.20 -1.48
C ALA A 238 4.13 -2.65 -1.98
N ILE A 239 3.22 -3.53 -1.56
CA ILE A 239 3.18 -4.93 -2.01
C ILE A 239 3.02 -5.02 -3.54
N LEU A 240 2.06 -4.27 -4.11
CA LEU A 240 1.83 -4.25 -5.56
C LEU A 240 3.00 -3.64 -6.34
N ARG A 241 3.65 -2.59 -5.78
CA ARG A 241 4.86 -2.02 -6.38
C ARG A 241 6.02 -3.02 -6.36
N ALA A 242 6.18 -3.77 -5.26
CA ALA A 242 7.19 -4.81 -5.14
C ALA A 242 7.01 -5.88 -6.23
N GLU A 243 5.77 -6.32 -6.44
CA GLU A 243 5.43 -7.28 -7.49
C GLU A 243 5.74 -6.74 -8.90
N GLY A 244 5.36 -5.49 -9.19
CA GLY A 244 5.68 -4.85 -10.46
C GLY A 244 7.19 -4.71 -10.71
N MET A 245 7.97 -4.44 -9.65
CA MET A 245 9.44 -4.41 -9.71
C MET A 245 10.01 -5.80 -9.97
N PHE A 246 9.48 -6.82 -9.29
CA PHE A 246 9.89 -8.22 -9.50
C PHE A 246 9.65 -8.66 -10.94
N GLN A 247 8.47 -8.43 -11.50
CA GLN A 247 8.14 -8.78 -12.89
C GLN A 247 9.07 -8.08 -13.90
N ARG A 248 9.40 -6.81 -13.67
CA ARG A 248 10.40 -6.10 -14.48
C ARG A 248 11.79 -6.72 -14.33
N GLY A 249 12.17 -7.08 -13.11
CA GLY A 249 13.41 -7.80 -12.81
C GLY A 249 13.50 -9.13 -13.56
N GLU A 250 12.42 -9.91 -13.61
CA GLU A 250 12.38 -11.17 -14.37
C GLU A 250 12.58 -10.97 -15.88
N ILE A 251 11.98 -9.92 -16.46
CA ILE A 251 12.14 -9.60 -17.89
C ILE A 251 13.59 -9.23 -18.18
N LEU A 252 14.20 -8.41 -17.32
CA LEU A 252 15.61 -8.02 -17.43
C LEU A 252 16.54 -9.23 -17.26
N PHE A 253 16.24 -10.08 -16.29
CA PHE A 253 16.93 -11.34 -16.03
C PHE A 253 16.87 -12.22 -17.30
N LYS A 254 15.69 -12.56 -17.82
CA LYS A 254 15.56 -13.38 -19.03
C LYS A 254 16.28 -12.77 -20.26
N SER A 255 16.46 -11.45 -20.28
CA SER A 255 17.16 -10.70 -21.34
C SER A 255 18.68 -10.58 -21.14
N GLY A 256 19.25 -11.19 -20.10
CA GLY A 256 20.69 -11.16 -19.82
C GLY A 256 21.19 -9.88 -19.13
N ARG A 257 20.30 -8.96 -18.77
CA ARG A 257 20.63 -7.70 -18.08
C ARG A 257 20.65 -7.91 -16.56
N TRP A 258 21.62 -8.70 -16.10
CA TRP A 258 21.68 -9.19 -14.72
C TRP A 258 21.82 -8.09 -13.66
N GLU A 259 22.60 -7.05 -13.96
CA GLU A 259 22.80 -5.92 -13.05
C GLU A 259 21.52 -5.10 -12.86
N ASP A 260 20.80 -4.80 -13.94
CA ASP A 260 19.52 -4.12 -13.86
C ASP A 260 18.46 -4.97 -13.14
N ALA A 261 18.45 -6.29 -13.39
CA ALA A 261 17.57 -7.24 -12.72
C ALA A 261 17.84 -7.28 -11.20
N GLU A 262 19.12 -7.35 -10.80
CA GLU A 262 19.56 -7.28 -9.41
C GLU A 262 19.04 -6.00 -8.73
N GLY A 263 19.12 -4.84 -9.40
CA GLY A 263 18.56 -3.59 -8.91
C GLY A 263 17.05 -3.67 -8.66
N GLN A 264 16.29 -4.20 -9.62
CA GLN A 264 14.84 -4.35 -9.48
C GLN A 264 14.44 -5.33 -8.38
N PHE A 265 15.15 -6.45 -8.23
CA PHE A 265 14.87 -7.41 -7.16
C PHE A 265 15.17 -6.84 -5.77
N ARG A 266 16.22 -6.02 -5.61
CA ARG A 266 16.49 -5.33 -4.33
C ARG A 266 15.39 -4.34 -3.98
N GLU A 267 14.91 -3.57 -4.94
CA GLU A 267 13.79 -2.65 -4.72
C GLU A 267 12.52 -3.43 -4.31
N ALA A 268 12.22 -4.54 -4.99
CA ALA A 268 11.10 -5.42 -4.66
C ALA A 268 11.20 -5.95 -3.22
N ILE A 269 12.37 -6.46 -2.81
CA ILE A 269 12.61 -6.95 -1.44
C ILE A 269 12.48 -5.83 -0.41
N SER A 270 12.94 -4.60 -0.71
CA SER A 270 12.82 -3.47 0.22
C SER A 270 11.36 -3.11 0.54
N LEU A 271 10.45 -3.34 -0.42
CA LEU A 271 9.02 -3.08 -0.27
C LEU A 271 8.26 -4.29 0.27
N ASN A 272 8.66 -5.49 -0.15
CA ASN A 272 8.11 -6.76 0.29
C ASN A 272 9.20 -7.82 0.45
N HIS A 273 9.74 -7.91 1.66
CA HIS A 273 10.82 -8.84 2.01
C HIS A 273 10.34 -10.28 2.28
N THR A 274 9.03 -10.53 2.21
CA THR A 274 8.41 -11.79 2.64
C THR A 274 8.19 -12.77 1.50
N GLU A 275 8.46 -12.38 0.26
CA GLU A 275 8.39 -13.27 -0.90
C GLU A 275 9.71 -14.02 -1.09
N ALA A 276 9.66 -15.35 -0.92
CA ALA A 276 10.84 -16.21 -1.06
C ALA A 276 11.46 -16.12 -2.47
N GLU A 277 10.60 -16.04 -3.49
CA GLU A 277 11.01 -15.98 -4.88
C GLU A 277 11.90 -14.77 -5.19
N PHE A 278 11.64 -13.61 -4.58
CA PHE A 278 12.43 -12.41 -4.80
C PHE A 278 13.89 -12.62 -4.37
N HIS A 279 14.12 -13.32 -3.25
CA HIS A 279 15.46 -13.67 -2.79
C HIS A 279 16.14 -14.69 -3.71
N ALA A 280 15.41 -15.69 -4.21
CA ALA A 280 15.96 -16.68 -5.13
C ALA A 280 16.48 -16.03 -6.42
N PHE A 281 15.65 -15.17 -7.03
CA PHE A 281 16.02 -14.44 -8.24
C PHE A 281 17.11 -13.40 -8.02
N LEU A 282 17.12 -12.71 -6.86
CA LEU A 282 18.23 -11.82 -6.51
C LEU A 282 19.56 -12.59 -6.46
N GLY A 283 19.60 -13.72 -5.74
CA GLY A 283 20.80 -14.55 -5.65
C GLY A 283 21.27 -15.03 -7.02
N MET A 284 20.35 -15.51 -7.85
CA MET A 284 20.70 -15.95 -9.21
C MET A 284 21.15 -14.78 -10.10
N ALA A 285 20.55 -13.59 -10.01
CA ALA A 285 21.00 -12.41 -10.75
C ALA A 285 22.43 -12.01 -10.35
N MET A 286 22.73 -11.99 -9.05
CA MET A 286 24.07 -11.72 -8.52
C MET A 286 25.08 -12.76 -9.02
N PHE A 287 24.70 -14.04 -9.04
CA PHE A 287 25.54 -15.11 -9.56
C PHE A 287 25.82 -14.94 -11.06
N LYS A 288 24.79 -14.67 -11.87
CA LYS A 288 24.95 -14.47 -13.32
C LYS A 288 25.77 -13.23 -13.67
N ARG A 289 25.69 -12.17 -12.87
CA ARG A 289 26.47 -10.95 -13.06
C ARG A 289 27.94 -11.13 -12.71
N SER A 290 28.23 -11.70 -11.54
CA SER A 290 29.58 -11.70 -10.96
C SER A 290 30.34 -13.02 -11.15
N GLY A 291 29.62 -14.11 -11.40
CA GLY A 291 30.17 -15.47 -11.38
C GLY A 291 30.59 -15.97 -10.00
N LYS A 292 30.29 -15.22 -8.92
CA LYS A 292 30.74 -15.49 -7.55
C LYS A 292 29.64 -16.15 -6.71
N PRO A 293 29.77 -17.44 -6.39
CA PRO A 293 28.79 -18.17 -5.58
C PRO A 293 28.61 -17.60 -4.17
N GLU A 294 29.70 -17.09 -3.57
CA GLU A 294 29.72 -16.60 -2.19
C GLU A 294 28.78 -15.42 -1.95
N GLU A 295 28.54 -14.58 -2.96
CA GLU A 295 27.61 -13.45 -2.89
C GLU A 295 26.15 -13.90 -3.11
N ALA A 296 25.93 -14.97 -3.88
CA ALA A 296 24.61 -15.43 -4.32
C ALA A 296 23.95 -16.44 -3.37
N LEU A 297 24.73 -17.38 -2.85
CA LEU A 297 24.25 -18.49 -2.01
C LEU A 297 23.44 -18.02 -0.79
N PRO A 298 23.81 -16.96 -0.06
CA PRO A 298 23.02 -16.48 1.08
C PRO A 298 21.56 -16.16 0.71
N HIS A 299 21.33 -15.56 -0.46
CA HIS A 299 19.99 -15.19 -0.92
C HIS A 299 19.17 -16.40 -1.37
N VAL A 300 19.79 -17.33 -2.11
CA VAL A 300 19.08 -18.55 -2.55
C VAL A 300 18.78 -19.48 -1.36
N HIS A 301 19.68 -19.57 -0.39
CA HIS A 301 19.40 -20.27 0.87
C HIS A 301 18.28 -19.61 1.65
N LYS A 302 18.29 -18.28 1.76
CA LYS A 302 17.21 -17.55 2.44
C LYS A 302 15.84 -17.83 1.80
N ALA A 303 15.77 -17.86 0.48
CA ALA A 303 14.56 -18.23 -0.24
C ALA A 303 14.06 -19.62 0.14
N LEU A 304 14.95 -20.63 0.20
CA LEU A 304 14.59 -21.99 0.57
C LEU A 304 14.33 -22.19 2.08
N GLU A 305 14.85 -21.33 2.94
CA GLU A 305 14.44 -21.26 4.35
C GLU A 305 13.01 -20.73 4.49
N MET A 306 12.65 -19.73 3.67
CA MET A 306 11.31 -19.12 3.67
C MET A 306 10.27 -20.05 3.04
N ASP A 307 10.60 -20.63 1.89
CA ASP A 307 9.79 -21.65 1.23
C ASP A 307 10.65 -22.85 0.79
N PRO A 308 10.69 -23.92 1.60
CA PRO A 308 11.40 -25.15 1.27
C PRO A 308 10.88 -25.90 0.02
N ARG A 309 9.74 -25.52 -0.56
CA ARG A 309 9.17 -26.11 -1.79
C ARG A 309 9.40 -25.24 -3.02
N LEU A 310 10.05 -24.09 -2.87
CA LEU A 310 10.27 -23.17 -3.98
C LEU A 310 11.09 -23.84 -5.08
N HIS A 311 10.45 -24.06 -6.23
CA HIS A 311 11.06 -24.69 -7.40
C HIS A 311 12.26 -23.88 -7.90
N SER A 312 12.08 -22.58 -8.12
CA SER A 312 13.14 -21.68 -8.59
C SER A 312 14.37 -21.69 -7.68
N GLY A 313 14.17 -21.62 -6.35
CA GLY A 313 15.25 -21.71 -5.36
C GLY A 313 16.05 -23.02 -5.47
N THR A 314 15.37 -24.15 -5.68
CA THR A 314 16.02 -25.46 -5.84
C THR A 314 16.88 -25.52 -7.11
N ILE A 315 16.32 -25.10 -8.25
CA ILE A 315 17.03 -25.08 -9.54
C ILE A 315 18.22 -24.14 -9.48
N PHE A 316 18.03 -22.95 -8.92
CA PHE A 316 19.08 -21.95 -8.82
C PHE A 316 20.22 -22.42 -7.93
N LEU A 317 19.92 -23.04 -6.79
CA LEU A 317 20.94 -23.60 -5.91
C LEU A 317 21.69 -24.76 -6.58
N SER A 318 21.00 -25.65 -7.31
CA SER A 318 21.68 -26.73 -8.03
C SER A 318 22.61 -26.22 -9.12
N GLN A 319 22.22 -25.16 -9.84
CA GLN A 319 23.06 -24.53 -10.86
C GLN A 319 24.31 -23.87 -10.25
N ILE A 320 24.17 -23.21 -9.10
CA ILE A 320 25.30 -22.60 -8.40
C ILE A 320 26.27 -23.70 -7.89
N TYR A 321 25.76 -24.77 -7.28
CA TYR A 321 26.59 -25.90 -6.87
C TYR A 321 27.30 -26.58 -8.05
N GLN A 322 26.63 -26.71 -9.19
CA GLN A 322 27.26 -27.23 -10.40
C GLN A 322 28.45 -26.36 -10.82
N ALA A 323 28.29 -25.04 -10.80
CA ALA A 323 29.35 -24.10 -11.17
C ALA A 323 30.53 -24.11 -10.18
N GLN A 324 30.27 -24.44 -8.91
CA GLN A 324 31.32 -24.71 -7.91
C GLN A 324 32.00 -26.07 -8.07
N GLY A 325 31.58 -26.91 -9.02
CA GLY A 325 32.07 -28.27 -9.18
C GLY A 325 31.46 -29.27 -8.18
N GLU A 326 30.55 -28.83 -7.32
CA GLU A 326 29.86 -29.63 -6.29
C GLU A 326 28.67 -30.41 -6.89
N VAL A 327 28.92 -31.10 -8.01
CA VAL A 327 27.89 -31.80 -8.81
C VAL A 327 27.11 -32.82 -7.97
N GLU A 328 27.76 -33.54 -7.06
CA GLU A 328 27.07 -34.52 -6.20
C GLU A 328 26.07 -33.87 -5.23
N ARG A 329 26.40 -32.69 -4.68
CA ARG A 329 25.45 -31.92 -3.86
C ARG A 329 24.28 -31.43 -4.70
N ALA A 330 24.54 -30.92 -5.90
CA ALA A 330 23.48 -30.52 -6.83
C ALA A 330 22.54 -31.70 -7.15
N GLN A 331 23.08 -32.88 -7.48
CA GLN A 331 22.29 -34.08 -7.74
C GLN A 331 21.51 -34.55 -6.51
N SER A 332 22.12 -34.51 -5.32
CA SER A 332 21.42 -34.88 -4.09
C SER A 332 20.28 -33.93 -3.75
N LEU A 333 20.47 -32.63 -3.99
CA LEU A 333 19.44 -31.61 -3.81
C LEU A 333 18.24 -31.87 -4.73
N LEU A 334 18.50 -32.05 -6.04
CA LEU A 334 17.46 -32.31 -7.03
C LEU A 334 16.72 -33.62 -6.75
N ARG A 335 17.41 -34.68 -6.32
CA ARG A 335 16.76 -35.93 -5.90
C ARG A 335 15.78 -35.73 -4.75
N LYS A 336 16.20 -35.02 -3.69
CA LYS A 336 15.32 -34.70 -2.55
C LYS A 336 14.11 -33.84 -2.97
N ALA A 337 14.31 -32.91 -3.90
CA ALA A 337 13.23 -32.10 -4.44
C ALA A 337 12.21 -32.95 -5.22
N ILE A 338 12.68 -33.88 -6.06
CA ILE A 338 11.83 -34.82 -6.81
C ILE A 338 11.12 -35.82 -5.88
N GLU A 339 11.79 -36.28 -4.83
CA GLU A 339 11.17 -37.15 -3.81
C GLU A 339 10.01 -36.44 -3.09
N ARG A 340 10.15 -35.13 -2.84
CA ARG A 340 9.11 -34.32 -2.21
C ARG A 340 8.01 -33.90 -3.18
N ASP A 341 8.37 -33.62 -4.43
CA ASP A 341 7.47 -33.21 -5.50
C ASP A 341 7.77 -34.01 -6.78
N PRO A 342 7.11 -35.16 -6.94
CA PRO A 342 7.28 -35.99 -8.12
C PRO A 342 6.91 -35.32 -9.44
N ASP A 343 6.19 -34.19 -9.45
CA ASP A 343 5.79 -33.50 -10.69
C ASP A 343 6.74 -32.36 -11.08
N PHE A 344 7.82 -32.17 -10.32
CA PHE A 344 8.83 -31.15 -10.61
C PHE A 344 9.68 -31.51 -11.84
N ALA A 345 9.13 -31.28 -13.03
CA ALA A 345 9.71 -31.66 -14.32
C ALA A 345 11.09 -31.04 -14.55
N GLU A 346 11.24 -29.75 -14.24
CA GLU A 346 12.50 -29.03 -14.43
C GLU A 346 13.65 -29.65 -13.60
N ALA A 347 13.37 -30.08 -12.36
CA ALA A 347 14.39 -30.74 -11.54
C ALA A 347 14.79 -32.12 -12.09
N LYS A 348 13.85 -32.87 -12.68
CA LYS A 348 14.16 -34.14 -13.36
C LYS A 348 15.04 -33.92 -14.59
N ASP A 349 14.72 -32.90 -15.39
CA ASP A 349 15.49 -32.55 -16.58
C ASP A 349 16.89 -32.08 -16.21
N GLU A 350 17.01 -31.25 -15.18
CA GLU A 350 18.28 -30.77 -14.64
C GLU A 350 19.13 -31.93 -14.08
N LEU A 351 18.52 -32.85 -13.33
CA LEU A 351 19.21 -34.05 -12.83
C LEU A 351 19.69 -34.95 -13.97
N ARG A 352 18.89 -35.11 -15.04
CA ARG A 352 19.27 -35.86 -16.24
C ARG A 352 20.47 -35.21 -16.93
N ARG A 353 20.46 -33.87 -17.06
CA ARG A 353 21.56 -33.09 -17.63
C ARG A 353 22.87 -33.29 -16.86
N LEU A 354 22.81 -33.24 -15.52
CA LEU A 354 23.97 -33.43 -14.64
C LEU A 354 24.57 -34.85 -14.65
N ARG A 355 23.78 -35.86 -15.07
CA ARG A 355 24.20 -37.26 -15.19
C ARG A 355 24.68 -37.64 -16.59
N SER A 356 24.58 -36.73 -17.56
CA SER A 356 24.94 -37.04 -18.94
C SER A 356 26.46 -37.30 -19.10
N PRO A 357 26.88 -38.23 -20.00
CA PRO A 357 28.29 -38.61 -20.17
C PRO A 357 29.23 -37.45 -20.53
N ALA A 358 28.71 -36.36 -21.09
CA ALA A 358 29.46 -35.14 -21.38
C ALA A 358 29.96 -34.44 -20.09
N ALA A 359 29.21 -34.54 -18.99
CA ALA A 359 29.62 -34.02 -17.69
C ALA A 359 30.68 -34.92 -17.01
N GLU A 360 30.66 -36.23 -17.27
CA GLU A 360 31.66 -37.19 -16.78
C GLU A 360 32.99 -37.11 -17.56
N GLN A 361 32.95 -36.87 -18.87
CA GLN A 361 34.17 -36.69 -19.70
C GLN A 361 34.98 -35.45 -19.31
N ALA A 362 34.33 -34.37 -18.84
CA ALA A 362 35.02 -33.20 -18.30
C ALA A 362 35.85 -33.52 -17.04
N LYS A 363 35.36 -34.45 -16.18
CA LYS A 363 36.12 -34.97 -15.02
C LYS A 363 37.28 -35.88 -15.45
N GLY A 364 37.08 -36.75 -16.44
CA GLY A 364 38.10 -37.68 -16.95
C GLY A 364 39.23 -37.02 -17.74
N GLY A 365 38.94 -35.94 -18.48
CA GLY A 365 39.94 -35.20 -19.26
C GLY A 365 40.96 -34.43 -18.40
N PHE A 366 40.54 -33.92 -17.24
CA PHE A 366 41.43 -33.25 -16.29
C PHE A 366 42.33 -34.23 -15.54
N LEU A 367 41.76 -35.32 -15.02
CA LEU A 367 42.52 -36.35 -14.29
C LEU A 367 43.51 -37.12 -15.18
N SER A 368 43.15 -37.42 -16.44
CA SER A 368 44.08 -38.10 -17.36
C SER A 368 45.25 -37.22 -17.83
N ARG A 369 45.09 -35.88 -17.79
CA ARG A 369 46.19 -34.93 -18.04
C ARG A 369 47.11 -34.74 -16.83
N LEU A 370 46.58 -34.90 -15.62
CA LEU A 370 47.37 -34.80 -14.38
C LEU A 370 48.24 -36.04 -14.14
N LEU A 371 47.78 -37.23 -14.55
CA LEU A 371 48.49 -38.51 -14.42
C LEU A 371 49.50 -38.80 -15.55
N LYS A 372 49.63 -37.89 -16.53
CA LYS A 372 50.57 -38.00 -17.67
C LYS A 372 51.80 -37.10 -17.55
N LYS A 373 52.07 -36.52 -16.38
CA LYS A 373 53.30 -35.76 -16.11
C LYS A 373 54.25 -36.52 -15.22
#